data_AF-A0A9X2G3E6-F1
#
_entry.id   AF-A0A9X2G3E6-F1
#
_cell.length_a   1.000
_cell.length_b   1.000
_cell.length_c   1.000
_cell.angle_alpha   90.00
_cell.angle_beta   90.00
_cell.angle_gamma   90.00
#
_symmetry.space_group_name_H-M   'P 1'
#
loop_
_entity.id
_entity.type
_entity.pdbx_description
1 polymer ?
#
loop_
_entity_poly.entity_id
_entity_poly.type
_entity_poly.pdbx_seq_one_letter_code
_entity_poly.pdbx_strand_id
1 'polypeptide(L)'
;MPPCLDVYVWVRTTDRPSVLATFIDHYVDSENPGDPRLDSLVRALVDERPTTDDLEALADLHRDPDASPAFSVYLRARTHYGAVVTLTEEGDLVLGLSLDDPLDDPDVAVRGAELIVELRNEFQAVAGLAGVELPPPQSASEWRDEVQVMLRDGEPP
;
A
#
# COMPACT_ATOMS: atom_id res chain seq x y z
N MET A 1 -18.94 -1.34 -7.88
CA MET A 1 -18.52 -1.16 -6.48
C MET A 1 -18.86 0.26 -6.10
N PRO A 2 -19.29 0.54 -4.86
CA PRO A 2 -19.25 1.91 -4.36
C PRO A 2 -17.80 2.42 -4.42
N PRO A 3 -17.61 3.74 -4.60
CA PRO A 3 -16.27 4.32 -4.56
C PRO A 3 -15.62 4.02 -3.20
N CYS A 4 -14.31 3.87 -3.20
CA CYS A 4 -13.53 3.70 -1.98
C CYS A 4 -12.61 4.89 -1.82
N LEU A 5 -12.44 5.36 -0.58
CA LEU A 5 -11.35 6.28 -0.27
C LEU A 5 -10.12 5.46 0.06
N ASP A 6 -9.12 5.51 -0.81
CA ASP A 6 -7.84 4.85 -0.60
C ASP A 6 -6.90 5.78 0.17
N VAL A 7 -6.30 5.27 1.23
CA VAL A 7 -5.33 5.96 2.07
C VAL A 7 -3.99 5.26 1.94
N TYR A 8 -2.93 6.02 1.66
CA TYR A 8 -1.57 5.52 1.52
C TYR A 8 -0.60 6.30 2.39
N VAL A 9 0.43 5.61 2.89
CA VAL A 9 1.59 6.23 3.54
C VAL A 9 2.89 5.78 2.91
N TRP A 10 3.84 6.71 2.79
CA TRP A 10 5.18 6.45 2.24
C TRP A 10 6.15 6.16 3.38
N VAL A 11 6.63 4.91 3.45
CA VAL A 11 7.57 4.47 4.49
C VAL A 11 8.94 4.28 3.89
N ARG A 12 9.87 5.12 4.35
CA ARG A 12 11.30 4.97 4.10
C ARG A 12 11.93 4.27 5.30
N THR A 13 12.47 3.09 5.08
CA THR A 13 13.04 2.27 6.15
C THR A 13 14.20 1.42 5.66
N THR A 14 15.17 1.16 6.54
CA THR A 14 16.20 0.13 6.31
C THR A 14 15.78 -1.23 6.87
N ASP A 15 14.66 -1.30 7.58
CA ASP A 15 14.08 -2.52 8.17
C ASP A 15 12.72 -2.82 7.53
N ARG A 16 12.76 -3.00 6.21
CA ARG A 16 11.58 -3.34 5.40
C ARG A 16 10.89 -4.63 5.88
N PRO A 17 11.61 -5.72 6.23
CA PRO A 17 10.97 -6.94 6.72
C PRO A 17 10.05 -6.72 7.92
N SER A 18 10.52 -5.99 8.95
CA SER A 18 9.74 -5.78 10.17
C SER A 18 8.52 -4.89 9.94
N VAL A 19 8.66 -3.85 9.10
CA VAL A 19 7.53 -2.97 8.73
C VAL A 19 6.44 -3.76 7.99
N LEU A 20 6.83 -4.57 7.00
CA LEU A 20 5.88 -5.40 6.25
C LEU A 20 5.23 -6.46 7.13
N ALA A 21 6.00 -7.15 7.97
CA ALA A 21 5.48 -8.14 8.90
C ALA A 21 4.41 -7.53 9.82
N THR A 22 4.68 -6.34 10.36
CA THR A 22 3.76 -5.61 11.23
C THR A 22 2.48 -5.22 10.49
N PHE A 23 2.60 -4.64 9.28
CA PHE A 23 1.44 -4.26 8.49
C PHE A 23 0.56 -5.45 8.12
N ILE A 24 1.18 -6.56 7.70
CA ILE A 24 0.47 -7.79 7.34
C ILE A 24 -0.25 -8.38 8.56
N ASP A 25 0.42 -8.46 9.71
CA ASP A 25 -0.16 -8.98 10.95
C ASP A 25 -1.39 -8.16 11.39
N HIS A 26 -1.24 -6.83 11.43
CA HIS A 26 -2.28 -5.93 11.93
C HIS A 26 -3.48 -5.81 10.98
N TYR A 27 -3.24 -5.74 9.67
CA TYR A 27 -4.28 -5.30 8.74
C TYR A 27 -4.71 -6.32 7.69
N VAL A 28 -3.88 -7.29 7.32
CA VAL A 28 -4.17 -8.23 6.22
C VAL A 28 -4.86 -9.49 6.76
N ASP A 29 -5.93 -9.92 6.09
CA ASP A 29 -6.54 -11.23 6.34
C ASP A 29 -5.66 -12.33 5.72
N SER A 30 -4.65 -12.79 6.49
CA SER A 30 -3.71 -13.81 6.01
C SER A 30 -4.36 -15.18 5.79
N GLU A 31 -5.53 -15.45 6.38
CA GLU A 31 -6.25 -16.70 6.14
C GLU A 31 -6.96 -16.68 4.78
N ASN A 32 -7.45 -15.51 4.35
CA ASN A 32 -8.13 -15.32 3.07
C ASN A 32 -7.70 -14.02 2.37
N PRO A 33 -6.45 -13.92 1.88
CA PRO A 33 -5.85 -12.66 1.46
C PRO A 33 -6.39 -12.08 0.16
N GLY A 34 -7.25 -12.80 -0.57
CA GLY A 34 -7.81 -12.35 -1.85
C GLY A 34 -6.85 -12.50 -3.03
N ASP A 35 -5.57 -12.13 -2.87
CA ASP A 35 -4.51 -12.40 -3.84
C ASP A 35 -3.57 -13.52 -3.31
N PRO A 36 -3.38 -14.64 -4.05
CA PRO A 36 -2.51 -15.73 -3.62
C PRO A 36 -1.02 -15.35 -3.54
N ARG A 37 -0.62 -14.23 -4.13
CA ARG A 37 0.77 -13.76 -4.13
C ARG A 37 1.23 -13.19 -2.79
N LEU A 38 0.34 -13.08 -1.78
CA LEU A 38 0.76 -12.72 -0.41
C LEU A 38 1.90 -13.63 0.08
N ASP A 39 1.81 -14.93 -0.18
CA ASP A 39 2.82 -15.90 0.24
C ASP A 39 4.19 -15.63 -0.41
N SER A 40 4.20 -15.26 -1.70
CA SER A 40 5.41 -14.88 -2.42
C SER A 40 5.97 -13.54 -1.93
N LEU A 41 5.11 -12.57 -1.64
CA LEU A 41 5.48 -11.30 -1.02
C LEU A 41 6.18 -11.51 0.33
N VAL A 42 5.58 -12.33 1.21
CA VAL A 42 6.13 -12.64 2.53
C VAL A 42 7.49 -13.33 2.40
N ARG A 43 7.59 -14.38 1.55
CA ARG A 43 8.87 -15.07 1.35
C ARG A 43 9.95 -14.16 0.79
N ALA A 44 9.59 -13.28 -0.14
CA ALA A 44 10.55 -12.41 -0.82
C ALA A 44 11.01 -11.23 0.05
N LEU A 45 10.08 -10.54 0.72
CA LEU A 45 10.35 -9.25 1.36
C LEU A 45 10.34 -9.27 2.89
N VAL A 46 9.72 -10.28 3.52
CA VAL A 46 9.69 -10.43 4.99
C VAL A 46 10.69 -11.49 5.44
N ASP A 47 10.63 -12.68 4.85
CA ASP A 47 11.55 -13.78 5.20
C ASP A 47 12.91 -13.67 4.52
N GLU A 48 13.02 -12.78 3.52
CA GLU A 48 14.21 -12.54 2.68
C GLU A 48 14.78 -13.83 2.07
N ARG A 49 13.91 -14.77 1.71
CA ARG A 49 14.25 -16.09 1.13
C ARG A 49 13.34 -16.42 -0.06
N PRO A 50 13.32 -15.59 -1.12
CA PRO A 50 12.49 -15.86 -2.28
C PRO A 50 12.94 -17.12 -3.03
N THR A 51 11.98 -17.86 -3.57
CA THR A 51 12.22 -18.83 -4.64
C THR A 51 12.15 -18.15 -6.02
N THR A 52 12.55 -18.85 -7.09
CA THR A 52 12.36 -18.33 -8.46
C THR A 52 10.89 -18.09 -8.77
N ASP A 53 10.02 -19.02 -8.40
CA ASP A 53 8.57 -18.90 -8.59
C ASP A 53 7.99 -17.69 -7.86
N ASP A 54 8.53 -17.33 -6.68
CA ASP A 54 8.11 -16.14 -5.95
C ASP A 54 8.46 -14.86 -6.71
N LEU A 55 9.67 -14.79 -7.27
CA LEU A 55 10.12 -13.64 -8.03
C LEU A 55 9.33 -13.49 -9.33
N GLU A 56 9.04 -14.59 -10.02
CA GLU A 56 8.21 -14.59 -11.23
C GLU A 56 6.78 -14.15 -10.91
N ALA A 57 6.18 -14.69 -9.83
CA ALA A 57 4.84 -14.33 -9.41
C ALA A 57 4.69 -12.84 -9.04
N LEU A 58 5.72 -12.24 -8.44
CA LEU A 58 5.76 -10.81 -8.13
C LEU A 58 6.06 -9.97 -9.39
N ALA A 59 6.89 -10.47 -10.31
CA ALA A 59 7.16 -9.77 -11.56
C ALA A 59 5.92 -9.61 -12.45
N ASP A 60 4.97 -10.55 -12.38
CA ASP A 60 3.66 -10.44 -13.05
C ASP A 60 2.82 -9.22 -12.57
N LEU A 61 3.18 -8.61 -11.44
CA LEU A 61 2.50 -7.44 -10.89
C LEU A 61 3.11 -6.11 -11.35
N HIS A 62 4.24 -6.13 -12.07
CA HIS A 62 4.82 -4.92 -12.64
C HIS A 62 3.86 -4.33 -13.68
N ARG A 63 3.58 -3.02 -13.58
CA ARG A 63 2.79 -2.31 -14.60
C ARG A 63 3.57 -2.17 -15.90
N ASP A 64 4.88 -1.97 -15.79
CA ASP A 64 5.83 -1.92 -16.89
C ASP A 64 7.08 -2.76 -16.53
N PRO A 65 7.11 -4.06 -16.91
CA PRO A 65 8.19 -4.99 -16.55
C PRO A 65 9.57 -4.58 -17.07
N ASP A 66 9.63 -3.79 -18.16
CA ASP A 66 10.87 -3.38 -18.79
C ASP A 66 11.43 -2.07 -18.19
N ALA A 67 10.57 -1.28 -17.54
CA ALA A 67 10.94 0.01 -16.96
C ALA A 67 11.23 -0.04 -15.46
N SER A 68 10.52 -0.88 -14.71
CA SER A 68 10.51 -0.78 -13.25
C SER A 68 10.26 -2.12 -12.54
N PRO A 69 11.01 -2.42 -11.45
CA PRO A 69 10.71 -3.55 -10.57
C PRO A 69 9.62 -3.22 -9.54
N ALA A 70 8.96 -2.06 -9.64
CA ALA A 70 7.91 -1.66 -8.71
C ALA A 70 6.62 -2.43 -8.96
N PHE A 71 5.93 -2.79 -7.88
CA PHE A 71 4.66 -3.51 -7.95
C PHE A 71 3.77 -3.17 -6.77
N SER A 72 2.49 -3.47 -6.93
CA SER A 72 1.47 -3.35 -5.87
C SER A 72 0.71 -4.67 -5.75
N VAL A 73 0.51 -5.14 -4.52
CA VAL A 73 -0.34 -6.28 -4.19
C VAL A 73 -1.60 -5.75 -3.50
N TYR A 74 -2.77 -6.10 -4.04
CA TYR A 74 -4.06 -5.78 -3.45
C TYR A 74 -4.53 -6.98 -2.63
N LEU A 75 -4.78 -6.75 -1.35
CA LEU A 75 -5.07 -7.77 -0.35
C LEU A 75 -6.41 -7.49 0.32
N ARG A 76 -7.04 -8.55 0.81
CA ARG A 76 -8.16 -8.43 1.73
C ARG A 76 -7.64 -7.92 3.07
N ALA A 77 -8.28 -6.86 3.58
CA ALA A 77 -8.04 -6.38 4.92
C ALA A 77 -8.97 -7.06 5.94
N ARG A 78 -8.55 -7.10 7.21
CA ARG A 78 -9.34 -7.64 8.34
C ARG A 78 -10.52 -6.75 8.71
N THR A 79 -10.27 -5.45 8.78
CA THR A 79 -11.22 -4.45 9.31
C THR A 79 -11.46 -3.27 8.38
N HIS A 80 -10.81 -3.27 7.20
CA HIS A 80 -10.91 -2.23 6.18
C HIS A 80 -11.47 -2.85 4.90
N TYR A 81 -11.83 -2.00 3.92
CA TYR A 81 -12.37 -2.50 2.66
C TYR A 81 -11.31 -3.28 1.86
N GLY A 82 -10.06 -2.79 1.90
CA GLY A 82 -8.91 -3.42 1.26
C GLY A 82 -7.62 -3.01 1.95
N ALA A 83 -6.55 -3.77 1.72
CA ALA A 83 -5.19 -3.45 2.09
C ALA A 83 -4.30 -3.50 0.85
N VAL A 84 -3.30 -2.64 0.78
CA VAL A 84 -2.38 -2.57 -0.35
C VAL A 84 -0.95 -2.48 0.16
N VAL A 85 -0.08 -3.27 -0.44
CA VAL A 85 1.37 -3.18 -0.23
C VAL A 85 2.03 -2.89 -1.57
N THR A 86 2.88 -1.88 -1.60
CA THR A 86 3.66 -1.51 -2.78
C THR A 86 5.14 -1.42 -2.45
N LEU A 87 5.95 -2.05 -3.29
CA LEU A 87 7.38 -1.79 -3.37
C LEU A 87 7.60 -0.77 -4.48
N THR A 88 8.18 0.38 -4.15
CA THR A 88 8.37 1.48 -5.12
C THR A 88 9.65 1.30 -5.93
N GLU A 89 9.83 2.09 -7.00
CA GLU A 89 11.05 2.08 -7.81
C GLU A 89 12.29 2.47 -7.00
N GLU A 90 12.10 3.31 -5.99
CA GLU A 90 13.11 3.75 -5.04
C GLU A 90 13.47 2.67 -4.00
N GLY A 91 12.73 1.56 -3.98
CA GLY A 91 12.88 0.49 -3.00
C GLY A 91 12.24 0.81 -1.64
N ASP A 92 11.51 1.93 -1.54
CA ASP A 92 10.71 2.30 -0.39
C ASP A 92 9.38 1.51 -0.39
N LEU A 93 8.60 1.65 0.68
CA LEU A 93 7.26 1.04 0.77
C LEU A 93 6.19 2.11 0.65
N VAL A 94 5.12 1.77 -0.07
CA VAL A 94 3.82 2.42 0.10
C VAL A 94 2.84 1.41 0.70
N LEU A 95 2.29 1.74 1.86
CA LEU A 95 1.32 0.93 2.59
C LEU A 95 -0.03 1.62 2.54
N GLY A 96 -1.10 0.87 2.26
CA GLY A 96 -2.42 1.48 2.13
C GLY A 96 -3.57 0.65 2.65
N LEU A 97 -4.63 1.37 3.02
CA LEU A 97 -5.91 0.83 3.45
C LEU A 97 -7.03 1.59 2.74
N SER A 98 -8.04 0.85 2.30
CA SER A 98 -9.22 1.43 1.66
C SER A 98 -10.37 1.53 2.67
N LEU A 99 -11.04 2.68 2.70
CA LEU A 99 -12.29 2.90 3.41
C LEU A 99 -13.46 2.75 2.44
N ASP A 100 -14.50 2.03 2.86
CA ASP A 100 -15.76 1.98 2.12
C ASP A 100 -16.43 3.36 2.20
N ASP A 101 -16.78 3.94 1.04
CA ASP A 101 -17.48 5.21 0.91
C ASP A 101 -18.80 5.05 0.13
N PRO A 102 -19.76 4.28 0.67
CA PRO A 102 -21.07 4.20 0.05
C PRO A 102 -21.78 5.55 0.27
N LEU A 103 -21.98 6.29 -0.83
CA LEU A 103 -22.82 7.50 -0.93
C LEU A 103 -22.12 8.85 -0.71
N ASP A 104 -20.80 8.96 -0.88
CA ASP A 104 -20.05 10.24 -0.80
C ASP A 104 -20.25 10.89 0.58
N ASP A 105 -20.02 10.08 1.63
CA ASP A 105 -20.22 10.50 3.01
C ASP A 105 -19.12 11.50 3.40
N PRO A 106 -19.47 12.75 3.76
CA PRO A 106 -18.47 13.76 4.11
C PRO A 106 -17.58 13.36 5.30
N ASP A 107 -18.02 12.44 6.15
CA ASP A 107 -17.24 11.95 7.29
C ASP A 107 -16.11 10.99 6.85
N VAL A 108 -16.18 10.41 5.65
CA VAL A 108 -15.13 9.52 5.13
C VAL A 108 -13.82 10.28 4.89
N ALA A 109 -13.87 11.53 4.45
CA ALA A 109 -12.69 12.37 4.31
C ALA A 109 -12.00 12.65 5.66
N VAL A 110 -12.79 12.87 6.73
CA VAL A 110 -12.28 13.06 8.09
C VAL A 110 -11.59 11.78 8.57
N ARG A 111 -12.25 10.63 8.40
CA ARG A 111 -11.68 9.31 8.75
C ARG A 111 -10.41 9.01 7.94
N GLY A 112 -10.36 9.41 6.67
CA GLY A 112 -9.17 9.30 5.83
C GLY A 112 -8.00 10.11 6.39
N ALA A 113 -8.25 11.35 6.83
CA ALA A 113 -7.23 12.19 7.46
C ALA A 113 -6.73 11.59 8.79
N GLU A 114 -7.63 11.08 9.62
CA GLU A 114 -7.28 10.39 10.87
C GLU A 114 -6.44 9.14 10.58
N LEU A 115 -6.83 8.35 9.58
CA LEU A 115 -6.11 7.14 9.19
C LEU A 115 -4.70 7.44 8.65
N ILE A 116 -4.51 8.55 7.91
CA ILE A 116 -3.17 9.01 7.54
C ILE A 116 -2.33 9.23 8.80
N VAL A 117 -2.85 9.95 9.80
CA VAL A 117 -2.10 10.23 11.03
C VAL A 117 -1.76 8.95 11.79
N GLU A 118 -2.72 8.03 11.90
CA GLU A 118 -2.53 6.72 12.54
C GLU A 118 -1.42 5.92 11.85
N LEU A 119 -1.54 5.68 10.54
CA LEU A 119 -0.57 4.90 9.77
C LEU A 119 0.81 5.57 9.74
N ARG A 120 0.87 6.90 9.62
CA ARG A 120 2.15 7.62 9.67
C ARG A 120 2.85 7.45 11.01
N ASN A 121 2.11 7.54 12.11
CA ASN A 121 2.67 7.34 13.44
C ASN A 121 3.09 5.88 13.66
N GLU A 122 2.26 4.92 13.24
CA GLU A 122 2.56 3.50 13.40
C GLU A 122 3.81 3.07 12.63
N PHE A 123 3.92 3.46 11.37
CA PHE A 123 5.01 3.04 10.49
C PHE A 123 6.13 4.06 10.34
N GLN A 124 6.10 5.14 11.13
CA GLN A 124 7.06 6.26 11.05
C GLN A 124 7.18 6.81 9.61
N ALA A 125 6.05 6.88 8.91
CA ALA A 125 6.00 7.21 7.50
C ALA A 125 6.26 8.71 7.25
N VAL A 126 7.00 9.01 6.19
CA VAL A 126 7.42 10.38 5.88
C VAL A 126 6.33 11.20 5.21
N ALA A 127 5.39 10.54 4.52
CA ALA A 127 4.27 11.18 3.84
C ALA A 127 3.00 10.34 3.90
N GLY A 128 1.85 10.98 3.68
CA GLY A 128 0.53 10.39 3.57
C GLY A 128 -0.30 11.01 2.43
N LEU A 129 -1.18 10.21 1.86
CA LEU A 129 -2.02 10.50 0.70
C LEU A 129 -3.40 9.90 0.93
N ALA A 130 -4.47 10.59 0.54
CA ALA A 130 -5.77 9.94 0.39
C ALA A 130 -6.55 10.51 -0.79
N GLY A 131 -7.37 9.67 -1.43
CA GLY A 131 -8.19 10.03 -2.58
C GLY A 131 -9.15 8.92 -2.98
N VAL A 132 -10.15 9.26 -3.80
CA VAL A 132 -11.16 8.30 -4.24
C VAL A 132 -10.64 7.47 -5.41
N GLU A 133 -10.73 6.15 -5.30
CA GLU A 133 -10.26 5.17 -6.28
C GLU A 133 -8.82 5.47 -6.74
N LEU A 134 -7.97 5.76 -5.77
CA LEU A 134 -6.62 6.25 -5.99
C LEU A 134 -5.70 5.05 -6.21
N PRO A 135 -5.02 4.92 -7.37
CA PRO A 135 -4.05 3.86 -7.54
C PRO A 135 -2.89 4.04 -6.55
N PRO A 136 -2.32 2.94 -6.01
CA PRO A 136 -1.16 3.03 -5.14
C PRO A 136 0.03 3.56 -5.95
N PRO A 137 0.69 4.64 -5.51
CA PRO A 137 1.87 5.16 -6.19
C PRO A 137 3.01 4.16 -6.17
N GLN A 138 3.59 3.87 -7.33
CA GLN A 138 4.76 2.99 -7.50
C GLN A 138 6.08 3.76 -7.54
N SER A 139 6.05 5.09 -7.53
CA SER A 139 7.22 5.96 -7.53
C SER A 139 6.95 7.31 -6.86
N ALA A 140 8.01 8.06 -6.54
CA ALA A 140 7.90 9.40 -5.99
C ALA A 140 7.33 10.41 -7.00
N SER A 141 7.52 10.18 -8.31
CA SER A 141 6.86 10.97 -9.35
C SER A 141 5.37 10.72 -9.39
N GLU A 142 4.93 9.46 -9.39
CA GLU A 142 3.50 9.11 -9.30
C GLU A 142 2.88 9.74 -8.06
N TRP A 143 3.53 9.65 -6.90
CA TRP A 143 3.03 10.27 -5.67
C TRP A 143 2.81 11.79 -5.81
N ARG A 144 3.75 12.50 -6.43
CA ARG A 144 3.68 13.96 -6.59
C ARG A 144 2.63 14.38 -7.62
N ASP A 145 2.54 13.66 -8.73
CA ASP A 145 1.73 14.05 -9.88
C ASP A 145 0.30 13.53 -9.82
N GLU A 146 -0.04 12.70 -8.83
CA GLU A 146 -1.38 12.11 -8.70
C GLU A 146 -2.48 13.18 -8.54
N VAL A 147 -3.47 13.09 -9.42
CA VAL A 147 -4.51 14.10 -9.65
C VAL A 147 -5.80 13.82 -8.87
N GLN A 148 -6.01 12.58 -8.45
CA GLN A 148 -7.19 12.15 -7.67
C GLN A 148 -7.02 12.37 -6.16
N VAL A 149 -5.94 13.02 -5.75
CA VAL A 149 -5.59 13.24 -4.35
C VAL A 149 -6.47 14.31 -3.73
N MET A 150 -7.12 13.97 -2.63
CA MET A 150 -7.93 14.86 -1.83
C MET A 150 -7.17 15.39 -0.61
N LEU A 151 -6.31 14.56 -0.02
CA LEU A 151 -5.54 14.88 1.17
C LEU A 151 -4.06 14.55 0.95
N ARG A 152 -3.18 15.48 1.37
CA ARG A 152 -1.73 15.31 1.38
C ARG A 152 -1.18 15.73 2.72
N ASP A 153 -0.23 14.96 3.23
CA ASP A 153 0.50 15.28 4.45
C ASP A 153 1.97 14.84 4.32
N GLY A 154 2.89 15.78 4.43
CA GLY A 154 4.30 15.57 4.10
C GLY A 154 4.55 15.36 2.60
N GLU A 155 5.80 15.10 2.25
CA GLU A 155 6.23 14.81 0.88
C GLU A 155 7.25 13.67 0.88
N PRO A 156 7.20 12.76 -0.11
CA PRO A 156 8.28 11.83 -0.35
C PRO A 156 9.53 12.60 -0.83
N PRO A 157 10.71 11.99 -0.68
CA PRO A 157 12.00 12.49 -1.19
C PRO A 157 12.05 12.91 -2.67
#